data_AF-A0A959ZRJ5-F1
#
_entry.id   AF-A0A959ZRJ5-F1
#
_cell.length_a   1.000
_cell.length_b   1.000
_cell.length_c   1.000
_cell.angle_alpha   90.00
_cell.angle_beta   90.00
_cell.angle_gamma   90.00
#
_symmetry.space_group_name_H-M   'P 1'
#
loop_
_entity.id
_entity.type
_entity.pdbx_description
1 polymer ?
#
loop_
_entity_poly.entity_id
_entity_poly.type
_entity_poly.pdbx_seq_one_letter_code
_entity_poly.pdbx_strand_id
1 'polypeptide(L)'
;MVARLAKTEGQSTVEWIGLITLIAILFAAVTAAGVRIPAAGFAHSVSKKILCAASISGGCAGSGSLEATYGNEIAGLVRAGVPTLMYGRDMLGLPVDYRTCRSSWCADGTGDGEVSSSTAGEPVTLFTRVIRREGSTYVQYWAYYPESASLRGAPVLEEEGYHPHDWESVQVRVEPDGTVSQRASSHAGYNHTRSAANWGSDMGWDFLTDATEAAGLREEGGWGEPTGRYLIAGGSHAGNVAGDLGSDEYPSYTPAGLIRLVPLESIKDGPLSRPADFNPITPPWEKQVWNDGEAEGTG
;
A
#
# COMPACT_ATOMS: atom_id res chain seq x y z
N MET A 1 14.10 -25.48 -54.98
CA MET A 1 13.89 -25.34 -53.52
C MET A 1 13.10 -24.04 -53.34
N VAL A 2 11.80 -24.15 -53.03
CA VAL A 2 10.88 -23.00 -52.97
C VAL A 2 10.97 -22.38 -51.58
N ALA A 3 11.41 -21.12 -51.50
CA ALA A 3 11.37 -20.35 -50.27
C ALA A 3 9.91 -19.99 -49.95
N ARG A 4 9.43 -20.38 -48.76
CA ARG A 4 8.17 -19.86 -48.21
C ARG A 4 8.42 -18.44 -47.74
N LEU A 5 7.69 -17.48 -48.32
CA LEU A 5 7.55 -16.14 -47.75
C LEU A 5 6.82 -16.25 -46.41
N ALA A 6 7.43 -15.71 -45.36
CA ALA A 6 6.79 -15.55 -44.07
C ALA A 6 5.58 -14.60 -44.21
N LYS A 7 4.45 -15.00 -43.64
CA LYS A 7 3.22 -14.21 -43.58
C LYS A 7 3.43 -13.08 -42.57
N THR A 8 3.50 -11.84 -43.03
CA THR A 8 3.44 -10.65 -42.17
C THR A 8 1.99 -10.39 -41.79
N GLU A 9 1.60 -10.73 -40.56
CA GLU A 9 0.40 -10.18 -39.94
C GLU A 9 0.81 -9.02 -39.03
N GLY A 10 0.66 -7.82 -39.55
CA GLY A 10 1.02 -6.57 -38.89
C GLY A 10 0.51 -5.41 -39.71
N GLN A 11 -0.81 -5.34 -39.89
CA GLN A 11 -1.46 -4.15 -40.46
C GLN A 11 -2.17 -3.41 -39.32
N SER A 12 -1.62 -2.25 -38.96
CA SER A 12 -2.38 -1.15 -38.40
C SER A 12 -3.54 -0.86 -39.36
N THR A 13 -4.74 -1.35 -39.03
CA THR A 13 -5.91 -1.19 -39.89
C THR A 13 -6.24 0.29 -40.08
N VAL A 14 -6.85 0.66 -41.20
CA VAL A 14 -7.35 2.02 -41.50
C VAL A 14 -8.27 2.54 -40.38
N GLU A 15 -8.89 1.61 -39.64
CA GLU A 15 -9.74 1.87 -38.48
C GLU A 15 -8.95 2.49 -37.31
N TRP A 16 -7.70 2.09 -37.08
CA TRP A 16 -6.84 2.70 -36.06
C TRP A 16 -6.48 4.14 -36.39
N ILE A 17 -6.19 4.43 -37.67
CA ILE A 17 -5.90 5.80 -38.13
C ILE A 17 -7.15 6.67 -37.98
N GLY A 18 -8.32 6.15 -38.36
CA GLY A 18 -9.60 6.83 -38.18
C GLY A 18 -9.91 7.13 -36.72
N LEU A 19 -9.72 6.16 -35.83
CA LEU A 19 -9.94 6.31 -34.39
C LEU A 19 -9.00 7.36 -33.78
N ILE A 20 -7.70 7.30 -34.08
CA ILE A 20 -6.73 8.28 -33.55
C ILE A 20 -7.08 9.69 -34.03
N THR A 21 -7.49 9.83 -35.29
CA THR A 21 -7.87 11.12 -35.88
C THR A 21 -9.14 11.68 -35.22
N LEU A 22 -10.16 10.83 -35.00
CA LEU A 22 -11.38 11.21 -34.29
C LEU A 22 -11.06 11.69 -32.87
N ILE A 23 -10.22 10.94 -32.15
CA ILE A 23 -9.79 11.29 -30.79
C ILE A 23 -9.06 12.64 -30.78
N ALA A 24 -8.15 12.87 -31.73
CA ALA A 24 -7.42 14.13 -31.85
C ALA A 24 -8.35 15.33 -32.10
N ILE A 25 -9.35 15.18 -32.98
CA ILE A 25 -10.36 16.22 -33.24
C ILE A 25 -11.18 16.52 -31.97
N LEU A 26 -11.52 15.47 -31.20
CA LEU A 26 -12.28 15.62 -29.97
C LEU A 26 -11.48 16.41 -28.91
N PHE A 27 -10.20 16.12 -28.74
CA PHE A 27 -9.32 16.92 -27.86
C PHE A 27 -9.14 18.36 -28.33
N ALA A 28 -9.03 18.59 -29.64
CA ALA A 28 -8.96 19.93 -30.20
C ALA A 28 -10.25 20.72 -29.95
N ALA A 29 -11.42 20.09 -30.05
CA ALA A 29 -12.70 20.71 -29.76
C ALA A 29 -12.85 21.06 -28.25
N VAL A 30 -12.43 20.16 -27.36
CA VAL A 30 -12.48 20.39 -25.90
C VAL A 30 -11.55 21.51 -25.46
N THR A 31 -10.34 21.58 -26.04
CA THR A 31 -9.41 22.69 -25.76
C THR A 31 -9.90 24.01 -26.33
N ALA A 32 -10.49 24.02 -27.54
CA ALA A 32 -11.13 25.20 -28.12
C ALA A 32 -12.33 25.71 -27.29
N ALA A 33 -13.02 24.83 -26.56
CA ALA A 33 -14.10 25.18 -25.64
C ALA A 33 -13.61 25.74 -24.28
N GLY A 34 -12.30 25.93 -24.08
CA GLY A 34 -11.75 26.54 -22.88
C GLY A 34 -11.61 25.60 -21.67
N VAL A 35 -11.88 24.30 -21.86
CA VAL A 35 -11.71 23.30 -20.80
C VAL A 35 -10.22 23.04 -20.60
N ARG A 36 -9.71 23.40 -19.41
CA ARG A 36 -8.33 23.09 -19.01
C ARG A 36 -8.26 21.68 -18.46
N ILE A 37 -7.71 20.75 -19.24
CA ILE A 37 -7.41 19.39 -18.77
C ILE A 37 -6.01 19.41 -18.12
N PRO A 38 -5.84 18.93 -16.88
CA PRO A 38 -4.52 18.78 -16.26
C PRO A 38 -3.66 17.82 -17.08
N ALA A 39 -2.72 18.36 -17.86
CA ALA A 39 -1.97 17.59 -18.85
C ALA A 39 -1.14 16.44 -18.23
N ALA A 40 -0.59 16.64 -17.03
CA ALA A 40 0.22 15.65 -16.35
C ALA A 40 -0.60 14.44 -15.84
N GLY A 41 -1.70 14.68 -15.13
CA GLY A 41 -2.57 13.62 -14.61
C GLY A 41 -3.30 12.86 -15.71
N PHE A 42 -3.73 13.56 -16.76
CA PHE A 42 -4.40 12.94 -17.90
C PHE A 42 -3.46 12.08 -18.75
N ALA A 43 -2.25 12.58 -19.07
CA ALA A 43 -1.27 11.83 -19.84
C ALA A 43 -0.80 10.57 -19.09
N HIS A 44 -0.62 10.64 -17.77
CA HIS A 44 -0.28 9.47 -16.96
C HIS A 44 -1.40 8.42 -16.97
N SER A 45 -2.66 8.84 -16.76
CA SER A 45 -3.83 7.96 -16.76
C SER A 45 -4.07 7.27 -18.11
N VAL A 46 -3.95 8.01 -19.22
CA VAL A 46 -4.11 7.47 -20.56
C VAL A 46 -2.94 6.54 -20.93
N SER A 47 -1.71 6.91 -20.60
CA SER A 47 -0.53 6.05 -20.86
C SER A 47 -0.64 4.72 -20.12
N LYS A 48 -1.08 4.75 -18.85
CA LYS A 48 -1.33 3.54 -18.06
C LYS A 48 -2.38 2.66 -18.74
N LYS A 49 -3.53 3.21 -19.13
CA LYS A 49 -4.61 2.47 -19.82
C LYS A 49 -4.19 1.90 -21.17
N ILE A 50 -3.36 2.61 -21.95
CA ILE A 50 -2.83 2.12 -23.24
C ILE A 50 -1.85 0.97 -23.02
N LEU A 51 -0.95 1.09 -22.04
CA LEU A 51 -0.01 0.01 -21.68
C LEU A 51 -0.76 -1.24 -21.18
N CYS A 52 -1.85 -1.05 -20.45
CA CYS A 52 -2.74 -2.12 -20.01
C CYS A 52 -3.45 -2.85 -21.15
N ALA A 53 -3.95 -2.08 -22.13
CA ALA A 53 -4.65 -2.64 -23.28
C ALA A 53 -3.68 -3.36 -24.23
N ALA A 54 -2.42 -2.91 -24.32
CA ALA A 54 -1.40 -3.53 -25.15
C ALA A 54 -0.81 -4.82 -24.53
N SER A 55 -0.83 -4.98 -23.20
CA SER A 55 -0.49 -6.24 -22.55
C SER A 55 -1.68 -7.21 -22.60
N ILE A 56 -1.79 -7.97 -23.68
CA ILE A 56 -2.81 -9.02 -23.89
C ILE A 56 -2.69 -10.17 -22.85
N SER A 57 -1.70 -10.13 -21.95
CA SER A 57 -1.59 -11.00 -20.78
C SER A 57 -1.97 -10.26 -19.47
N GLY A 58 -3.27 -10.12 -19.18
CA GLY A 58 -3.86 -9.98 -17.82
C GLY A 58 -3.30 -8.94 -16.83
N GLY A 59 -2.51 -7.95 -17.24
CA GLY A 59 -1.48 -7.39 -16.36
C GLY A 59 -1.64 -5.94 -15.94
N CYS A 60 -2.83 -5.46 -15.56
CA CYS A 60 -2.96 -4.05 -15.17
C CYS A 60 -3.75 -3.69 -13.92
N ALA A 61 -4.48 -4.65 -13.36
CA ALA A 61 -4.96 -4.57 -11.99
C ALA A 61 -5.11 -6.00 -11.46
N GLY A 62 -4.18 -6.44 -10.63
CA GLY A 62 -4.41 -7.41 -9.55
C GLY A 62 -4.75 -8.88 -9.86
N SER A 63 -5.05 -9.29 -11.08
CA SER A 63 -5.24 -10.71 -11.43
C SER A 63 -4.07 -11.21 -12.29
N GLY A 64 -3.07 -11.83 -11.68
CA GLY A 64 -1.92 -12.40 -12.37
C GLY A 64 -0.57 -12.08 -11.73
N SER A 65 -0.39 -10.91 -11.11
CA SER A 65 0.88 -10.60 -10.43
C SER A 65 1.04 -11.40 -9.14
N LEU A 66 -0.01 -11.46 -8.31
CA LEU A 66 -0.02 -12.26 -7.08
C LEU A 66 0.11 -13.75 -7.39
N GLU A 67 -0.64 -14.26 -8.36
CA GLU A 67 -0.56 -15.66 -8.79
C GLU A 67 0.82 -16.02 -9.36
N ALA A 68 1.42 -15.12 -10.16
CA ALA A 68 2.75 -15.34 -10.72
C ALA A 68 3.84 -15.33 -9.64
N THR A 69 3.70 -14.52 -8.58
CA THR A 69 4.68 -14.45 -7.49
C THR A 69 4.46 -15.52 -6.43
N TYR A 70 3.22 -15.79 -6.02
CA TYR A 70 2.90 -16.61 -4.85
C TYR A 70 2.18 -17.93 -5.17
N GLY A 71 1.66 -18.11 -6.39
CA GLY A 71 0.76 -19.19 -6.75
C GLY A 71 -0.71 -18.93 -6.33
N ASN A 72 -1.65 -19.69 -6.92
CA ASN A 72 -3.10 -19.44 -6.77
C ASN A 72 -3.59 -19.49 -5.31
N GLU A 73 -3.15 -20.51 -4.56
CA GLU A 73 -3.59 -20.72 -3.18
C GLU A 73 -3.20 -19.55 -2.27
N ILE A 74 -1.92 -19.16 -2.31
CA ILE A 74 -1.42 -18.05 -1.51
C ILE A 74 -1.92 -16.71 -2.02
N ALA A 75 -2.07 -16.52 -3.33
CA ALA A 75 -2.74 -15.33 -3.85
C ALA A 75 -4.18 -15.19 -3.33
N GLY A 76 -4.89 -16.31 -3.14
CA GLY A 76 -6.19 -16.35 -2.46
C GLY A 76 -6.09 -15.90 -1.01
N LEU A 77 -5.12 -16.43 -0.25
CA LEU A 77 -4.89 -16.04 1.14
C LEU A 77 -4.54 -14.55 1.28
N VAL A 78 -3.66 -14.04 0.41
CA VAL A 78 -3.25 -12.63 0.37
C VAL A 78 -4.44 -11.73 0.03
N ARG A 79 -5.43 -12.17 -0.74
CA ARG A 79 -6.66 -11.39 -0.98
C ARG A 79 -7.63 -11.47 0.19
N ALA A 80 -7.74 -12.62 0.83
CA ALA A 80 -8.63 -12.83 1.96
C ALA A 80 -8.18 -12.05 3.20
N GLY A 81 -6.87 -11.89 3.39
CA GLY A 81 -6.30 -11.17 4.53
C GLY A 81 -6.16 -9.65 4.35
N VAL A 82 -6.61 -9.08 3.22
CA VAL A 82 -6.49 -7.63 2.99
C VAL A 82 -7.38 -6.89 3.99
N PRO A 83 -6.83 -5.95 4.76
CA PRO A 83 -7.65 -5.17 5.69
C PRO A 83 -8.38 -4.04 4.97
N THR A 84 -9.51 -3.63 5.55
CA THR A 84 -10.07 -2.30 5.29
C THR A 84 -9.18 -1.27 5.98
N LEU A 85 -8.74 -0.26 5.22
CA LEU A 85 -7.93 0.84 5.75
C LEU A 85 -8.85 1.89 6.33
N MET A 86 -8.64 2.27 7.59
CA MET A 86 -9.40 3.31 8.29
C MET A 86 -8.43 4.45 8.60
N TYR A 87 -8.65 5.62 8.03
CA TYR A 87 -7.76 6.77 8.16
C TYR A 87 -8.25 7.70 9.25
N GLY A 88 -7.41 7.97 10.24
CA GLY A 88 -7.74 8.83 11.37
C GLY A 88 -8.01 10.28 10.96
N ARG A 89 -8.55 11.05 11.89
CA ARG A 89 -8.74 12.51 11.70
C ARG A 89 -7.47 13.19 11.19
N ASP A 90 -7.68 14.18 10.32
CA ASP A 90 -6.63 15.02 9.73
C ASP A 90 -5.59 14.26 8.86
N MET A 91 -5.87 13.01 8.54
CA MET A 91 -5.11 12.22 7.58
C MET A 91 -5.65 12.44 6.16
N LEU A 92 -4.84 13.08 5.32
CA LEU A 92 -5.10 13.18 3.89
C LEU A 92 -4.29 12.19 3.06
N GLY A 93 -3.07 11.88 3.49
CA GLY A 93 -2.16 11.01 2.75
C GLY A 93 -2.70 9.59 2.63
N LEU A 94 -2.88 9.10 1.42
CA LEU A 94 -3.24 7.71 1.16
C LEU A 94 -1.98 6.87 0.89
N PRO A 95 -1.99 5.57 1.17
CA PRO A 95 -0.85 4.73 0.82
C PRO A 95 -0.82 4.50 -0.69
N VAL A 96 0.32 4.77 -1.31
CA VAL A 96 0.48 4.83 -2.77
C VAL A 96 1.66 3.99 -3.24
N ASP A 97 1.79 3.83 -4.56
CA ASP A 97 3.00 3.25 -5.13
C ASP A 97 4.16 4.24 -5.00
N TYR A 98 5.18 3.91 -4.21
CA TYR A 98 6.39 4.74 -4.15
C TYR A 98 7.08 4.88 -5.51
N ARG A 99 6.80 3.98 -6.47
CA ARG A 99 7.39 4.02 -7.82
C ARG A 99 6.73 5.07 -8.71
N THR A 100 5.48 5.47 -8.43
CA THR A 100 4.73 6.47 -9.20
C THR A 100 4.54 7.78 -8.43
N CYS A 101 4.47 7.73 -7.10
CA CYS A 101 4.24 8.88 -6.25
C CYS A 101 5.18 8.90 -5.04
N ARG A 102 5.83 10.04 -4.79
CA ARG A 102 6.74 10.27 -3.64
C ARG A 102 6.59 11.68 -3.05
N SER A 103 5.40 12.28 -3.18
CA SER A 103 5.06 13.56 -2.55
C SER A 103 3.61 13.57 -2.08
N SER A 104 3.28 14.29 -1.00
CA SER A 104 1.90 14.47 -0.50
C SER A 104 0.93 14.87 -1.62
N TRP A 105 1.32 15.79 -2.49
CA TRP A 105 0.49 16.24 -3.62
C TRP A 105 -0.15 15.12 -4.46
N CYS A 106 0.55 14.01 -4.69
CA CYS A 106 0.01 12.90 -5.47
C CYS A 106 -0.66 11.82 -4.60
N ALA A 107 -0.47 11.85 -3.29
CA ALA A 107 -1.01 10.87 -2.35
C ALA A 107 -2.27 11.34 -1.62
N ASP A 108 -2.51 12.65 -1.53
CA ASP A 108 -3.59 13.20 -0.73
C ASP A 108 -4.98 12.88 -1.31
N GLY A 109 -5.82 12.28 -0.46
CA GLY A 109 -7.24 12.03 -0.68
C GLY A 109 -8.12 13.21 -0.28
N THR A 110 -9.42 12.94 -0.17
CA THR A 110 -10.44 13.93 0.22
C THR A 110 -10.49 14.17 1.73
N GLY A 111 -9.95 13.24 2.53
CA GLY A 111 -10.01 13.27 4.00
C GLY A 111 -11.34 12.81 4.61
N ASP A 112 -12.33 12.46 3.77
CA ASP A 112 -13.66 12.01 4.22
C ASP A 112 -14.27 11.01 3.23
N GLY A 113 -15.04 10.07 3.77
CA GLY A 113 -15.79 9.04 3.04
C GLY A 113 -14.96 7.87 2.51
N GLU A 114 -15.60 7.08 1.64
CA GLU A 114 -14.94 5.99 0.93
C GLU A 114 -13.96 6.55 -0.11
N VAL A 115 -12.72 6.10 -0.06
CA VAL A 115 -11.65 6.50 -0.98
C VAL A 115 -10.99 5.28 -1.60
N SER A 116 -10.69 5.33 -2.90
CA SER A 116 -9.96 4.28 -3.62
C SER A 116 -8.74 4.82 -4.37
N SER A 117 -8.62 6.15 -4.45
CA SER A 117 -7.51 6.85 -5.10
C SER A 117 -7.36 8.26 -4.53
N SER A 118 -6.16 8.81 -4.63
CA SER A 118 -5.88 10.21 -4.30
C SER A 118 -6.61 11.17 -5.24
N THR A 119 -6.64 12.44 -4.87
CA THR A 119 -7.17 13.54 -5.71
C THR A 119 -6.39 13.71 -7.02
N ALA A 120 -5.11 13.28 -7.05
CA ALA A 120 -4.29 13.22 -8.25
C ALA A 120 -4.49 11.94 -9.08
N GLY A 121 -5.30 10.99 -8.60
CA GLY A 121 -5.63 9.74 -9.28
C GLY A 121 -4.68 8.57 -9.02
N GLU A 122 -3.79 8.68 -8.02
CA GLU A 122 -2.96 7.54 -7.60
C GLU A 122 -3.82 6.53 -6.83
N PRO A 123 -3.84 5.24 -7.22
CA PRO A 123 -4.64 4.23 -6.52
C PRO A 123 -4.10 3.98 -5.11
N VAL A 124 -5.02 3.74 -4.17
CA VAL A 124 -4.66 3.20 -2.86
C VAL A 124 -3.98 1.85 -3.05
N THR A 125 -2.77 1.71 -2.51
CA THR A 125 -1.87 0.60 -2.80
C THR A 125 -1.27 0.04 -1.53
N LEU A 126 -1.35 -1.29 -1.39
CA LEU A 126 -0.56 -2.03 -0.42
C LEU A 126 0.42 -2.94 -1.15
N PHE A 127 1.63 -2.94 -0.63
CA PHE A 127 2.70 -3.80 -1.05
C PHE A 127 2.65 -5.10 -0.25
N THR A 128 2.84 -6.25 -0.87
CA THR A 128 2.67 -7.55 -0.20
C THR A 128 3.99 -8.29 -0.07
N ARG A 129 4.10 -9.09 0.98
CA ARG A 129 5.13 -10.12 1.13
C ARG A 129 4.54 -11.34 1.83
N VAL A 130 5.01 -12.53 1.44
CA VAL A 130 4.65 -13.77 2.12
C VAL A 130 5.88 -14.46 2.68
N ILE A 131 5.83 -14.82 3.97
CA ILE A 131 6.86 -15.60 4.66
C ILE A 131 6.23 -16.91 5.13
N ARG A 132 6.98 -18.00 5.05
CA ARG A 132 6.61 -19.28 5.67
C ARG A 132 7.67 -19.67 6.66
N ARG A 133 7.27 -19.98 7.89
CA ARG A 133 8.17 -20.38 8.97
C ARG A 133 7.46 -21.36 9.88
N GLU A 134 8.12 -22.48 10.17
CA GLU A 134 7.65 -23.47 11.16
C GLU A 134 6.21 -23.98 10.93
N GLY A 135 5.76 -23.95 9.66
CA GLY A 135 4.41 -24.33 9.25
C GLY A 135 3.41 -23.17 9.21
N SER A 136 3.70 -22.06 9.89
CA SER A 136 2.89 -20.84 9.85
C SER A 136 3.19 -20.02 8.59
N THR A 137 2.16 -19.35 8.08
CA THR A 137 2.25 -18.43 6.94
C THR A 137 1.96 -17.01 7.41
N TYR A 138 2.87 -16.09 7.07
CA TYR A 138 2.75 -14.68 7.40
C TYR A 138 2.52 -13.92 6.10
N VAL A 139 1.47 -13.11 6.06
CA VAL A 139 1.24 -12.14 5.00
C VAL A 139 1.48 -10.75 5.56
N GLN A 140 2.41 -10.03 4.96
CA GLN A 140 2.72 -8.66 5.32
C GLN A 140 2.15 -7.73 4.24
N TYR A 141 1.38 -6.75 4.67
CA TYR A 141 0.91 -5.65 3.82
C TYR A 141 1.61 -4.38 4.26
N TRP A 142 2.34 -3.76 3.35
CA TRP A 142 3.15 -2.57 3.57
C TRP A 142 2.48 -1.37 2.89
N ALA A 143 2.24 -0.33 3.66
CA ALA A 143 1.74 0.97 3.24
C ALA A 143 2.91 1.94 3.10
N TYR A 144 3.04 2.57 1.93
CA TYR A 144 4.00 3.65 1.72
C TYR A 144 3.30 4.99 1.71
N TYR A 145 3.76 5.91 2.57
CA TYR A 145 3.37 7.31 2.54
C TYR A 145 4.56 8.18 2.11
N PRO A 146 4.34 9.22 1.28
CA PRO A 146 5.44 10.11 0.88
C PRO A 146 6.07 10.94 1.99
N GLU A 147 5.36 11.17 3.07
CA GLU A 147 5.75 11.97 4.23
C GLU A 147 5.10 11.39 5.48
N SER A 148 5.64 11.71 6.65
CA SER A 148 5.03 11.51 7.95
C SER A 148 5.18 12.80 8.75
N ALA A 149 4.19 13.12 9.58
CA ALA A 149 4.15 14.32 10.41
C ALA A 149 3.54 13.99 11.78
N SER A 150 4.31 13.25 12.59
CA SER A 150 3.87 12.71 13.88
C SER A 150 3.47 13.77 14.92
N LEU A 151 3.91 15.02 14.74
CA LEU A 151 3.59 16.16 15.61
C LEU A 151 2.72 17.22 14.92
N ARG A 152 1.99 16.84 13.86
CA ARG A 152 1.04 17.73 13.17
C ARG A 152 0.02 18.30 14.16
N GLY A 153 -0.08 19.62 14.22
CA GLY A 153 -0.95 20.33 15.16
C GLY A 153 -0.32 20.68 16.52
N ALA A 154 0.96 20.36 16.77
CA ALA A 154 1.73 20.86 17.90
C ALA A 154 2.57 22.09 17.48
N PRO A 155 2.13 23.33 17.77
CA PRO A 155 2.86 24.52 17.37
C PRO A 155 4.29 24.48 17.96
N VAL A 156 5.29 24.82 17.15
CA VAL A 156 6.74 24.82 17.47
C VAL A 156 7.45 23.47 17.36
N LEU A 157 6.75 22.33 17.42
CA LEU A 157 7.35 20.98 17.32
C LEU A 157 6.96 20.22 16.04
N GLU A 158 6.11 20.82 15.20
CA GLU A 158 5.61 20.20 13.96
C GLU A 158 6.74 19.79 12.99
N GLU A 159 7.80 20.61 12.87
CA GLU A 159 8.97 20.30 12.05
C GLU A 159 9.82 19.16 12.64
N GLU A 160 9.80 18.95 13.97
CA GLU A 160 10.58 17.89 14.64
C GLU A 160 9.96 16.50 14.44
N GLY A 161 8.65 16.44 14.17
CA GLY A 161 7.92 15.20 13.89
C GLY A 161 7.78 14.85 12.42
N TYR A 162 8.33 15.69 11.52
CA TYR A 162 8.23 15.52 10.08
C TYR A 162 9.42 14.76 9.50
N HIS A 163 9.15 13.79 8.62
CA HIS A 163 10.18 13.21 7.76
C HIS A 163 9.62 12.85 6.38
N PRO A 164 10.46 12.89 5.33
CA PRO A 164 10.12 12.31 4.04
C PRO A 164 10.07 10.80 4.18
N HIS A 165 9.16 10.20 3.43
CA HIS A 165 8.92 8.77 3.34
C HIS A 165 8.41 8.17 4.65
N ASP A 166 7.50 7.21 4.53
CA ASP A 166 7.05 6.42 5.64
C ASP A 166 6.65 5.04 5.15
N TRP A 167 6.97 4.03 5.95
CA TRP A 167 6.68 2.64 5.66
C TRP A 167 6.08 1.98 6.88
N GLU A 168 4.77 1.82 6.81
CA GLU A 168 3.99 1.15 7.83
C GLU A 168 3.46 -0.17 7.31
N SER A 169 2.96 -1.02 8.20
CA SER A 169 2.52 -2.35 7.85
C SER A 169 1.40 -2.86 8.74
N VAL A 170 0.70 -3.83 8.18
CA VAL A 170 -0.23 -4.69 8.86
C VAL A 170 0.08 -6.11 8.47
N GLN A 171 0.10 -7.00 9.44
CA GLN A 171 0.49 -8.40 9.25
C GLN A 171 -0.64 -9.32 9.65
N VAL A 172 -0.74 -10.41 8.90
CA VAL A 172 -1.63 -11.53 9.17
C VAL A 172 -0.77 -12.77 9.33
N ARG A 173 -0.93 -13.49 10.45
CA ARG A 173 -0.33 -14.80 10.66
C ARG A 173 -1.42 -15.86 10.55
N VAL A 174 -1.11 -16.94 9.86
CA VAL A 174 -1.96 -18.12 9.73
C VAL A 174 -1.17 -19.31 10.22
N GLU A 175 -1.63 -19.91 11.31
CA GLU A 175 -1.02 -21.08 11.93
C GLU A 175 -1.30 -22.37 11.13
N PRO A 176 -0.54 -23.45 11.37
CA PRO A 176 -0.76 -24.74 10.71
C PRO A 176 -2.18 -25.31 10.90
N ASP A 177 -2.84 -24.97 12.00
CA ASP A 177 -4.21 -25.41 12.31
C ASP A 177 -5.29 -24.49 11.70
N GLY A 178 -4.88 -23.43 11.00
CA GLY A 178 -5.76 -22.45 10.38
C GLY A 178 -6.16 -21.29 11.29
N THR A 179 -5.65 -21.23 12.53
CA THR A 179 -5.84 -20.07 13.41
C THR A 179 -5.22 -18.84 12.75
N VAL A 180 -5.92 -17.71 12.80
CA VAL A 180 -5.48 -16.45 12.18
C VAL A 180 -5.28 -15.42 13.27
N SER A 181 -4.20 -14.65 13.19
CA SER A 181 -3.98 -13.47 14.05
C SER A 181 -3.50 -12.28 13.22
N GLN A 182 -3.66 -11.08 13.76
CA GLN A 182 -3.34 -9.83 13.09
C GLN A 182 -2.62 -8.85 14.01
N ARG A 183 -1.75 -8.01 13.43
CA ARG A 183 -1.06 -6.90 14.11
C ARG A 183 -0.76 -5.77 13.13
N ALA A 184 -0.51 -4.55 13.62
CA ALA A 184 -0.09 -3.42 12.79
C ALA A 184 1.15 -2.75 13.39
N SER A 185 2.02 -2.19 12.55
CA SER A 185 3.19 -1.47 13.03
C SER A 185 2.79 -0.14 13.66
N SER A 186 3.53 0.25 14.69
CA SER A 186 3.38 1.51 15.41
C SER A 186 4.78 1.96 15.77
N HIS A 187 5.29 2.96 15.05
CA HIS A 187 6.64 3.46 15.21
C HIS A 187 7.68 2.32 15.12
N ALA A 188 8.41 2.02 16.20
CA ALA A 188 9.46 1.02 16.25
C ALA A 188 8.98 -0.43 16.48
N GLY A 189 7.66 -0.64 16.70
CA GLY A 189 7.09 -1.92 17.13
C GLY A 189 5.80 -2.32 16.41
N TYR A 190 5.12 -3.34 16.94
CA TYR A 190 3.79 -3.78 16.48
C TYR A 190 2.77 -3.78 17.61
N ASN A 191 1.53 -3.39 17.31
CA ASN A 191 0.43 -3.36 18.27
C ASN A 191 -0.83 -4.05 17.70
N HIS A 192 -1.61 -4.67 18.59
CA HIS A 192 -2.95 -5.17 18.27
C HIS A 192 -4.00 -4.10 18.57
N THR A 193 -4.11 -3.71 19.84
CA THR A 193 -5.05 -2.70 20.33
C THR A 193 -4.34 -1.39 20.65
N ARG A 194 -4.95 -0.24 20.35
CA ARG A 194 -4.41 1.07 20.76
C ARG A 194 -4.45 1.23 22.29
N SER A 195 -3.30 1.35 22.95
CA SER A 195 -3.21 1.50 24.41
C SER A 195 -2.02 2.35 24.84
N ALA A 196 -2.16 3.11 25.93
CA ALA A 196 -1.05 3.81 26.57
C ALA A 196 0.02 2.86 27.12
N ALA A 197 -0.29 1.56 27.28
CA ALA A 197 0.68 0.53 27.66
C ALA A 197 1.67 0.18 26.54
N ASN A 198 1.39 0.56 25.28
CA ASN A 198 2.19 0.19 24.12
C ASN A 198 3.40 1.10 23.88
N TRP A 199 3.62 2.11 24.71
CA TRP A 199 4.70 3.08 24.51
C TRP A 199 6.11 2.45 24.43
N GLY A 200 6.31 1.27 25.05
CA GLY A 200 7.57 0.53 24.99
C GLY A 200 7.85 -0.06 23.61
N SER A 201 6.85 -0.66 22.95
CA SER A 201 6.97 -1.14 21.57
C SER A 201 7.07 0.04 20.60
N ASP A 202 6.34 1.13 20.84
CA ASP A 202 6.44 2.35 20.04
C ASP A 202 7.87 2.95 20.03
N MET A 203 8.62 2.76 21.12
CA MET A 203 10.01 3.22 21.28
C MET A 203 11.07 2.15 20.94
N GLY A 204 10.66 0.91 20.65
CA GLY A 204 11.55 -0.21 20.32
C GLY A 204 12.35 -0.72 21.53
N TRP A 205 11.76 -0.70 22.73
CA TRP A 205 12.43 -1.05 23.98
C TRP A 205 11.99 -2.43 24.50
N ASP A 206 12.65 -3.48 24.02
CA ASP A 206 12.33 -4.90 24.28
C ASP A 206 12.03 -5.21 25.76
N PHE A 207 12.87 -4.74 26.70
CA PHE A 207 12.69 -5.05 28.14
C PHE A 207 11.39 -4.50 28.75
N LEU A 208 10.87 -3.39 28.22
CA LEU A 208 9.59 -2.82 28.64
C LEU A 208 8.43 -3.51 27.97
N THR A 209 8.60 -3.86 26.68
CA THR A 209 7.66 -4.71 25.95
C THR A 209 7.40 -6.01 26.70
N ASP A 210 8.46 -6.78 27.00
CA ASP A 210 8.39 -8.05 27.73
C ASP A 210 7.68 -7.90 29.09
N ALA A 211 7.98 -6.82 29.82
CA ALA A 211 7.38 -6.54 31.12
C ALA A 211 5.87 -6.25 31.03
N THR A 212 5.44 -5.53 29.99
CA THR A 212 4.02 -5.22 29.77
C THR A 212 3.22 -6.44 29.29
N GLU A 213 3.82 -7.30 28.48
CA GLU A 213 3.24 -8.58 28.06
C GLU A 213 3.11 -9.55 29.22
N ALA A 214 4.17 -9.70 30.03
CA ALA A 214 4.15 -10.55 31.22
C ALA A 214 3.09 -10.10 32.25
N ALA A 215 2.76 -8.80 32.25
CA ALA A 215 1.70 -8.23 33.07
C ALA A 215 0.30 -8.35 32.43
N GLY A 216 0.18 -8.88 31.20
CA GLY A 216 -1.06 -8.99 30.44
C GLY A 216 -1.63 -7.64 30.00
N LEU A 217 -0.80 -6.60 29.97
CA LEU A 217 -1.19 -5.24 29.61
C LEU A 217 -1.09 -4.97 28.09
N ARG A 218 -0.47 -5.89 27.36
CA ARG A 218 -0.26 -5.89 25.91
C ARG A 218 -0.29 -7.34 25.41
N GLU A 219 -0.77 -7.53 24.18
CA GLU A 219 -0.71 -8.82 23.49
C GLU A 219 0.73 -9.17 23.06
N GLU A 220 1.13 -10.44 23.21
CA GLU A 220 2.48 -10.93 22.88
C GLU A 220 2.82 -10.70 21.40
N GLY A 221 3.95 -10.03 21.13
CA GLY A 221 4.37 -9.63 19.79
C GLY A 221 3.41 -8.67 19.08
N GLY A 222 2.44 -8.11 19.81
CA GLY A 222 1.34 -7.33 19.26
C GLY A 222 0.33 -8.15 18.46
N TRP A 223 0.33 -9.48 18.57
CA TRP A 223 -0.60 -10.35 17.85
C TRP A 223 -1.93 -10.51 18.60
N GLY A 224 -3.05 -10.32 17.90
CA GLY A 224 -4.35 -10.64 18.46
C GLY A 224 -5.36 -11.09 17.42
N GLU A 225 -6.62 -11.14 17.82
CA GLU A 225 -7.73 -11.60 16.98
C GLU A 225 -7.85 -10.79 15.67
N PRO A 226 -8.07 -11.45 14.52
CA PRO A 226 -8.12 -10.77 13.24
C PRO A 226 -9.39 -9.94 13.16
N THR A 227 -9.23 -8.64 12.93
CA THR A 227 -10.35 -7.72 12.81
C THR A 227 -10.70 -7.39 11.36
N GLY A 228 -9.80 -7.70 10.42
CA GLY A 228 -9.90 -7.32 9.01
C GLY A 228 -9.79 -5.82 8.79
N ARG A 229 -9.23 -5.09 9.77
CA ARG A 229 -9.08 -3.63 9.76
C ARG A 229 -7.64 -3.23 9.97
N TYR A 230 -7.29 -2.07 9.47
CA TYR A 230 -6.06 -1.37 9.77
C TYR A 230 -6.41 0.08 10.12
N LEU A 231 -6.30 0.41 11.40
CA LEU A 231 -6.59 1.72 11.97
C LEU A 231 -5.32 2.57 11.96
N ILE A 232 -5.31 3.63 11.17
CA ILE A 232 -4.11 4.43 10.90
C ILE A 232 -4.27 5.79 11.58
N ALA A 233 -3.32 6.13 12.45
CA ALA A 233 -3.30 7.42 13.12
C ALA A 233 -2.94 8.56 12.14
N GLY A 234 -3.63 9.70 12.26
CA GLY A 234 -3.30 10.89 11.48
C GLY A 234 -1.93 11.45 11.86
N GLY A 235 -1.15 11.83 10.85
CA GLY A 235 0.18 12.40 11.02
C GLY A 235 1.29 11.35 11.10
N SER A 236 1.32 10.50 12.14
CA SER A 236 2.40 9.52 12.34
C SER A 236 2.25 8.22 11.56
N HIS A 237 1.07 7.93 11.02
CA HIS A 237 0.70 6.65 10.39
C HIS A 237 0.77 5.41 11.29
N ALA A 238 1.08 5.60 12.58
CA ALA A 238 1.11 4.55 13.59
C ALA A 238 -0.22 3.77 13.59
N GLY A 239 -0.06 2.45 13.59
CA GLY A 239 -1.10 1.49 13.27
C GLY A 239 -1.58 0.66 14.44
N ASN A 240 -2.87 0.33 14.42
CA ASN A 240 -3.45 -0.71 15.26
C ASN A 240 -4.50 -1.48 14.45
N VAL A 241 -4.89 -2.68 14.90
CA VAL A 241 -5.94 -3.48 14.22
C VAL A 241 -7.25 -3.49 15.00
N ALA A 242 -7.22 -3.20 16.29
CA ALA A 242 -8.38 -3.10 17.17
C ALA A 242 -8.49 -1.70 17.82
N GLY A 243 -9.71 -1.17 17.86
CA GLY A 243 -10.04 0.15 18.41
C GLY A 243 -11.53 0.47 18.27
N ASP A 244 -11.98 1.50 18.98
CA ASP A 244 -13.33 2.04 18.85
C ASP A 244 -13.49 2.68 17.46
N LEU A 245 -14.65 2.50 16.83
CA LEU A 245 -14.95 2.96 15.47
C LEU A 245 -15.95 4.11 15.47
N GLY A 246 -15.84 5.03 16.42
CA GLY A 246 -16.61 6.28 16.35
C GLY A 246 -16.44 6.89 14.95
N SER A 247 -17.55 7.18 14.25
CA SER A 247 -17.52 7.67 12.86
C SER A 247 -16.65 8.92 12.69
N ASP A 248 -16.55 9.72 13.76
CA ASP A 248 -15.74 10.92 13.75
C ASP A 248 -14.24 10.61 13.87
N GLU A 249 -13.84 9.48 14.46
CA GLU A 249 -12.42 9.14 14.67
C GLU A 249 -11.74 8.71 13.36
N TYR A 250 -12.49 8.05 12.47
CA TYR A 250 -12.02 7.58 11.16
C TYR A 250 -12.93 8.09 10.03
N PRO A 251 -12.80 9.38 9.64
CA PRO A 251 -13.70 10.01 8.67
C PRO A 251 -13.57 9.42 7.26
N SER A 252 -12.42 8.83 6.90
CA SER A 252 -12.24 8.20 5.59
C SER A 252 -11.74 6.76 5.68
N TYR A 253 -12.06 5.96 4.67
CA TYR A 253 -11.70 4.55 4.62
C TYR A 253 -11.54 4.02 3.19
N THR A 254 -10.70 2.99 3.02
CA THR A 254 -10.60 2.20 1.79
C THR A 254 -11.04 0.77 2.04
N PRO A 255 -12.16 0.30 1.44
CA PRO A 255 -12.56 -1.10 1.46
C PRO A 255 -11.47 -2.01 0.90
N ALA A 256 -11.25 -3.16 1.53
CA ALA A 256 -10.23 -4.14 1.13
C ALA A 256 -10.25 -4.48 -0.37
N GLY A 257 -11.44 -4.64 -0.96
CA GLY A 257 -11.62 -4.98 -2.38
C GLY A 257 -11.22 -3.89 -3.37
N LEU A 258 -11.01 -2.64 -2.91
CA LEU A 258 -10.59 -1.51 -3.75
C LEU A 258 -9.07 -1.27 -3.71
N ILE A 259 -8.35 -2.00 -2.86
CA ILE A 259 -6.92 -1.82 -2.65
C ILE A 259 -6.14 -2.54 -3.75
N ARG A 260 -5.19 -1.82 -4.37
CA ARG A 260 -4.25 -2.43 -5.30
C ARG A 260 -3.13 -3.14 -4.54
N LEU A 261 -2.96 -4.42 -4.81
CA LEU A 261 -1.91 -5.25 -4.21
C LEU A 261 -0.70 -5.41 -5.13
N VAL A 262 0.50 -5.27 -4.57
CA VAL A 262 1.76 -5.33 -5.32
C VAL A 262 2.81 -6.17 -4.59
N PRO A 263 3.24 -7.33 -5.12
CA PRO A 263 4.30 -8.14 -4.51
C PRO A 263 5.64 -7.40 -4.44
N LEU A 264 6.18 -7.16 -3.24
CA LEU A 264 7.48 -6.50 -3.08
C LEU A 264 8.64 -7.36 -3.57
N GLU A 265 8.51 -8.68 -3.55
CA GLU A 265 9.50 -9.60 -4.10
C GLU A 265 9.73 -9.35 -5.60
N SER A 266 8.71 -8.86 -6.31
CA SER A 266 8.82 -8.47 -7.73
C SER A 266 9.49 -7.11 -7.95
N ILE A 267 9.77 -6.36 -6.87
CA ILE A 267 10.28 -5.00 -6.90
C ILE A 267 11.70 -4.93 -6.35
N LYS A 268 11.95 -5.44 -5.13
CA LYS A 268 13.26 -5.37 -4.46
C LYS A 268 14.37 -5.88 -5.38
N ASP A 269 14.15 -7.06 -5.95
CA ASP A 269 15.13 -7.78 -6.78
C ASP A 269 14.65 -7.95 -8.22
N GLY A 270 13.56 -7.27 -8.60
CA GLY A 270 12.84 -7.52 -9.83
C GLY A 270 12.92 -6.38 -10.85
N PRO A 271 12.41 -6.62 -12.08
CA PRO A 271 12.49 -5.66 -13.20
C PRO A 271 11.67 -4.39 -12.96
N LEU A 272 10.84 -4.37 -11.90
CA LEU A 272 10.02 -3.23 -11.51
C LEU A 272 10.66 -2.36 -10.43
N SER A 273 11.92 -2.65 -10.04
CA SER A 273 12.71 -1.81 -9.15
C SER A 273 12.78 -0.38 -9.70
N ARG A 274 12.45 0.60 -8.85
CA ARG A 274 12.82 2.00 -9.07
C ARG A 274 13.66 2.45 -7.88
N PRO A 275 14.95 2.80 -8.08
CA PRO A 275 15.78 3.33 -7.02
C PRO A 275 15.08 4.49 -6.29
N ALA A 276 15.18 4.46 -4.97
CA ALA A 276 14.70 5.50 -4.08
C ALA A 276 15.72 5.59 -2.94
N ASP A 277 16.01 6.82 -2.52
CA ASP A 277 16.61 7.04 -1.22
C ASP A 277 15.47 7.21 -0.23
N PHE A 278 15.37 6.33 0.77
CA PHE A 278 14.32 6.38 1.78
C PHE A 278 14.78 7.04 3.08
N ASN A 279 16.04 7.47 3.19
CA ASN A 279 16.60 8.11 4.37
C ASN A 279 15.71 9.26 4.88
N PRO A 280 15.33 9.30 6.17
CA PRO A 280 15.82 8.47 7.29
C PRO A 280 15.12 7.13 7.52
N ILE A 281 14.14 6.78 6.71
CA ILE A 281 13.32 5.59 6.91
C ILE A 281 13.94 4.34 6.27
N THR A 282 13.95 3.25 7.03
CA THR A 282 14.34 1.93 6.55
C THR A 282 13.22 1.34 5.68
N PRO A 283 13.47 0.99 4.40
CA PRO A 283 12.47 0.34 3.57
C PRO A 283 12.16 -1.08 4.06
N PRO A 284 10.98 -1.65 3.71
CA PRO A 284 10.52 -2.93 4.23
C PRO A 284 11.57 -4.04 4.16
N TRP A 285 12.31 -4.10 3.06
CA TRP A 285 13.23 -5.19 2.77
C TRP A 285 14.59 -5.13 3.47
N GLU A 286 14.80 -4.12 4.30
CA GLU A 286 15.94 -3.98 5.21
C GLU A 286 15.54 -4.20 6.67
N LYS A 287 14.24 -4.20 6.98
CA LYS A 287 13.71 -4.46 8.32
C LYS A 287 13.88 -5.94 8.69
N GLN A 288 14.14 -6.25 9.96
CA GLN A 288 14.28 -7.65 10.42
C GLN A 288 13.03 -8.48 10.13
N VAL A 289 11.87 -7.86 10.35
CA VAL A 289 10.56 -8.45 10.12
C VAL A 289 10.32 -8.89 8.67
N TRP A 290 11.09 -8.36 7.72
CA TRP A 290 11.09 -8.86 6.34
C TRP A 290 11.45 -10.35 6.27
N ASN A 291 12.39 -10.83 7.06
CA ASN A 291 12.82 -12.23 7.00
C ASN A 291 12.19 -13.08 8.11
N ASP A 292 11.78 -12.44 9.20
CA ASP A 292 11.18 -13.10 10.34
C ASP A 292 9.81 -12.50 10.64
N GLY A 293 8.74 -13.23 10.30
CA GLY A 293 7.37 -12.80 10.54
C GLY A 293 7.04 -12.58 12.02
N GLU A 294 7.84 -13.11 12.95
CA GLU A 294 7.67 -12.92 14.40
C GLU A 294 8.47 -11.73 14.96
N ALA A 295 9.41 -11.16 14.21
CA ALA A 295 10.20 -10.05 14.73
C ALA A 295 9.31 -8.86 15.08
N GLU A 296 9.61 -8.23 16.21
CA GLU A 296 8.82 -7.12 16.75
C GLU A 296 9.35 -5.75 16.32
N GLY A 297 10.64 -5.67 15.98
CA GLY A 297 11.27 -4.42 15.53
C GLY A 297 10.89 -4.06 14.09
N THR A 298 10.53 -2.80 13.88
CA THR A 298 10.28 -2.23 12.55
C THR A 298 11.50 -1.49 11.98
N GLY A 299 12.65 -1.49 12.67
CA GLY A 299 13.93 -0.98 12.17
C GLY A 299 14.16 0.50 12.42
#